data_AF-A0A3C1K2M1-F1
#
_entry.id   AF-A0A3C1K2M1-F1
#
_cell.length_a   1.000
_cell.length_b   1.000
_cell.length_c   1.000
_cell.angle_alpha   90.00
_cell.angle_beta   90.00
_cell.angle_gamma   90.00
#
_symmetry.space_group_name_H-M   'P 1'
#
loop_
_entity.id
_entity.type
_entity.pdbx_description
1 polymer ?
#
loop_
_entity_poly.entity_id
_entity_poly.type
_entity_poly.pdbx_seq_one_letter_code
_entity_poly.pdbx_strand_id
1 'polypeptide(L)' 'MQIRNMQMSMFDTYNDVSSSLENNKPKFFALMEKYICWDELIPDSFYHTFYKDTGRRRVYTLESFIAALVLQRVFGSYL' A
#
# COMPACT_ATOMS: atom_id res chain seq x y z
N MET A 1 26.42 -20.40 -17.69
CA MET A 1 25.30 -19.45 -17.52
C MET A 1 25.68 -18.52 -16.36
N GLN A 2 26.16 -17.32 -16.65
CA GLN A 2 26.46 -16.35 -15.59
C GLN A 2 25.13 -15.73 -15.14
N ILE A 3 24.70 -16.07 -13.93
CA ILE A 3 23.61 -15.36 -13.27
C ILE A 3 24.22 -14.01 -12.88
N ARG A 4 23.88 -12.98 -13.65
CA ARG A 4 24.26 -11.60 -13.33
C ARG A 4 23.43 -11.23 -12.11
N ASN A 5 24.03 -11.33 -10.92
CA ASN A 5 23.43 -10.83 -9.69
C ASN A 5 23.39 -9.31 -9.77
N MET A 6 22.40 -8.79 -10.49
CA MET A 6 22.12 -7.36 -10.56
C MET A 6 21.55 -6.98 -9.20
N GLN A 7 22.43 -6.56 -8.30
CA GLN A 7 22.03 -5.94 -7.05
C GLN A 7 21.29 -4.66 -7.41
N MET A 8 19.97 -4.69 -7.33
CA MET A 8 19.15 -3.49 -7.48
C MET A 8 19.45 -2.58 -6.29
N SER A 9 19.80 -1.33 -6.56
CA SER A 9 19.93 -0.34 -5.50
C SER A 9 18.53 0.07 -5.00
N MET A 10 18.46 0.63 -3.78
CA MET A 10 17.21 1.25 -3.32
C MET A 10 16.72 2.34 -4.28
N PHE A 11 17.65 3.01 -4.97
CA PHE A 11 17.34 4.02 -5.97
C PHE A 11 16.66 3.42 -7.21
N ASP A 12 17.14 2.27 -7.70
CA ASP A 12 16.52 1.58 -8.85
C ASP A 12 15.11 1.09 -8.51
N THR A 13 14.94 0.52 -7.31
CA THR A 13 13.61 0.10 -6.81
C THR A 13 12.67 1.28 -6.67
N TYR A 14 13.13 2.40 -6.10
CA TYR A 14 12.35 3.62 -5.98
C TYR A 14 11.92 4.14 -7.36
N ASN A 15 12.85 4.21 -8.31
CA ASN A 15 12.54 4.69 -9.66
C ASN A 15 11.56 3.77 -10.40
N ASP A 16 11.65 2.44 -10.23
CA ASP A 16 10.69 1.52 -10.85
C ASP A 16 9.28 1.71 -10.27
N VAL A 17 9.16 1.87 -8.95
CA VAL A 17 7.88 2.14 -8.28
C VAL A 17 7.32 3.50 -8.69
N SER A 18 8.17 4.54 -8.72
CA SER A 18 7.81 5.91 -9.11
C SER A 18 7.36 5.97 -10.57
N SER A 19 8.11 5.35 -11.48
CA SER A 19 7.71 5.26 -12.90
C SER A 19 6.40 4.50 -13.07
N SER A 20 6.17 3.45 -12.27
CA SER A 20 4.91 2.69 -12.29
C SER A 20 3.74 3.54 -11.80
N LEU A 21 3.94 4.42 -10.82
CA LEU A 21 2.91 5.34 -10.33
C LEU A 21 2.39 6.25 -11.45
N GLU A 22 3.29 6.80 -12.25
CA GLU A 22 2.95 7.72 -13.35
C GLU A 22 2.43 7.00 -14.60
N ASN A 23 3.13 5.96 -15.03
CA ASN A 23 2.97 5.37 -16.36
C ASN A 23 2.21 4.03 -16.36
N ASN A 24 2.12 3.35 -15.22
CA ASN A 24 1.52 2.01 -15.15
C ASN A 24 0.85 1.74 -13.79
N LYS A 25 -0.26 2.44 -13.55
CA LYS A 25 -1.06 2.33 -12.31
C LYS A 25 -1.41 0.88 -11.95
N PRO A 26 -1.84 -0.01 -12.88
CA PRO A 26 -2.07 -1.42 -12.55
C PRO A 26 -0.85 -2.13 -11.95
N LYS A 27 0.35 -1.91 -12.51
CA LYS A 27 1.60 -2.45 -11.94
C LYS A 27 1.88 -1.90 -10.55
N PHE A 28 1.66 -0.60 -10.34
CA PHE A 28 1.81 0.03 -9.03
C PHE A 28 0.90 -0.61 -7.96
N PHE A 29 -0.38 -0.82 -8.26
CA PHE A 29 -1.31 -1.48 -7.34
C PHE A 29 -0.89 -2.92 -7.03
N ALA A 30 -0.46 -3.69 -8.04
CA ALA A 30 0.02 -5.05 -7.83
C ALA A 30 1.28 -5.10 -6.95
N LEU A 31 2.18 -4.13 -7.07
CA LEU A 31 3.34 -4.01 -6.19
C LEU A 31 2.94 -3.67 -4.75
N MET A 32 1.98 -2.75 -4.56
CA MET A 32 1.46 -2.43 -3.24
C MET A 32 0.83 -3.66 -2.57
N GLU A 33 -0.06 -4.37 -3.27
CA GLU A 33 -0.72 -5.57 -2.74
C GLU A 33 0.28 -6.68 -2.39
N LYS A 34 1.34 -6.82 -3.19
CA LYS A 34 2.36 -7.85 -2.99
C LYS A 34 3.28 -7.59 -1.80
N TYR A 35 3.65 -6.32 -1.57
CA TYR A 35 4.73 -5.98 -0.63
C TYR A 35 4.27 -5.24 0.63
N ILE A 36 3.06 -4.68 0.63
CA ILE A 36 2.51 -4.01 1.82
C ILE A 36 1.70 -5.02 2.62
N CYS A 37 2.19 -5.38 3.79
CA CYS A 37 1.41 -6.09 4.80
C CYS A 37 0.57 -5.06 5.57
N TRP A 38 -0.71 -4.93 5.21
CA TRP A 38 -1.60 -3.94 5.83
C TRP A 38 -1.83 -4.19 7.32
N ASP A 39 -1.87 -5.46 7.72
CA ASP A 39 -2.11 -5.86 9.11
C ASP A 39 -0.95 -5.44 10.03
N GLU A 40 0.29 -5.52 9.55
CA GLU A 40 1.49 -5.10 10.30
C GLU A 40 1.56 -3.58 10.52
N LEU A 41 0.87 -2.79 9.71
CA LEU A 41 0.81 -1.33 9.88
C LEU A 41 -0.14 -0.90 10.99
N ILE A 42 -1.03 -1.79 11.45
CA ILE A 42 -2.12 -1.48 12.36
C ILE A 42 -1.74 -1.93 13.77
N PRO A 43 -1.63 -1.02 14.75
CA PRO A 43 -1.52 -1.42 16.13
C PRO A 43 -2.75 -2.21 16.58
N ASP A 44 -2.57 -3.32 17.29
CA ASP A 44 -3.66 -4.17 17.80
C ASP A 44 -4.72 -3.38 18.57
N SER A 45 -4.29 -2.41 19.38
CA SER A 45 -5.19 -1.55 20.16
C SER A 45 -6.12 -0.72 19.27
N PHE A 46 -5.62 -0.26 18.11
CA PHE A 46 -6.40 0.47 17.13
C PHE A 46 -7.36 -0.47 16.40
N TYR A 47 -6.89 -1.66 15.99
CA TYR A 47 -7.72 -2.67 15.34
C TYR A 47 -8.95 -3.00 16.20
N HIS A 48 -8.72 -3.36 17.47
CA HIS A 48 -9.81 -3.69 18.39
C HIS A 48 -10.76 -2.51 18.61
N THR A 49 -10.23 -1.29 18.71
CA THR A 49 -11.05 -0.09 18.88
C THR A 49 -11.88 0.20 17.64
N PHE A 50 -11.31 0.01 16.45
CA PHE A 50 -12.00 0.23 15.17
C PHE A 50 -13.19 -0.71 15.01
N TYR A 51 -13.07 -1.98 15.43
CA TYR A 51 -14.13 -2.98 15.32
C TYR A 51 -15.11 -3.04 16.50
N LYS A 52 -14.98 -2.15 17.50
CA LYS A 52 -16.01 -2.02 18.54
C LYS A 52 -17.37 -1.71 17.93
N ASP A 53 -18.42 -2.27 18.54
CA ASP A 53 -19.79 -2.02 18.09
C ASP A 53 -20.13 -0.53 18.22
N THR A 54 -20.63 0.05 17.14
CA THR A 54 -21.05 1.46 17.05
C THR A 54 -22.55 1.59 16.79
N GLY A 55 -23.30 0.48 16.83
CA GLY A 55 -24.73 0.45 16.51
C GLY A 55 -25.03 0.59 15.02
N ARG A 56 -24.00 0.60 14.16
CA ARG A 56 -24.13 0.63 12.69
C ARG A 56 -23.30 -0.48 12.05
N ARG A 57 -23.88 -1.14 11.04
CA ARG A 57 -23.15 -2.12 10.25
C ARG A 57 -22.07 -1.43 9.43
N ARG A 58 -20.83 -1.91 9.57
CA ARG A 58 -19.70 -1.48 8.74
C ARG A 58 -19.77 -2.17 7.39
N VAL A 59 -19.57 -1.40 6.32
CA VAL A 59 -19.56 -1.89 4.94
C VAL A 59 -18.12 -2.15 4.46
N TYR A 60 -17.15 -1.39 4.96
CA TYR A 60 -15.74 -1.46 4.58
C TYR A 60 -14.86 -1.88 5.76
N THR A 61 -13.79 -2.62 5.47
CA THR A 61 -12.83 -3.09 6.47
C THR A 61 -11.80 -2.01 6.81
N LEU A 62 -11.10 -2.17 7.93
CA LEU A 62 -10.04 -1.24 8.34
C LEU A 62 -8.92 -1.14 7.31
N GLU A 63 -8.51 -2.27 6.75
CA GLU A 63 -7.47 -2.38 5.72
C GLU A 63 -7.88 -1.61 4.46
N SER A 64 -9.17 -1.65 4.10
CA SER A 64 -9.72 -0.86 2.99
C SER A 64 -9.61 0.65 3.23
N PHE A 65 -9.88 1.10 4.47
CA PHE A 65 -9.70 2.51 4.85
C PHE A 65 -8.23 2.94 4.78
N ILE A 66 -7.31 2.11 5.27
CA ILE A 66 -5.88 2.41 5.27
C ILE A 66 -5.34 2.44 3.84
N ALA A 67 -5.71 1.47 3.00
CA ALA A 67 -5.38 1.49 1.60
C ALA A 67 -5.87 2.77 0.92
N ALA A 68 -7.13 3.17 1.14
CA ALA A 68 -7.68 4.41 0.61
C ALA A 68 -6.93 5.66 1.09
N LEU A 69 -6.53 5.73 2.36
CA LEU A 69 -5.74 6.83 2.92
C LEU A 69 -4.33 6.89 2.33
N VAL A 70 -3.67 5.75 2.15
CA VAL A 70 -2.35 5.69 1.50
C VAL A 70 -2.45 6.14 0.06
N LEU A 71 -3.46 5.65 -0.68
CA LEU A 71 -3.72 6.11 -2.05
C LEU A 71 -4.02 7.60 -2.10
N GLN A 72 -4.82 8.13 -1.17
CA GLN A 72 -5.07 9.56 -1.07
C GLN A 72 -3.78 10.36 -0.82
N ARG A 73 -2.84 9.86 -0.01
CA ARG A 73 -1.56 10.54 0.23
C ARG A 73 -0.64 10.49 -0.99
N VAL A 74 -0.59 9.35 -1.67
CA VAL A 74 0.26 9.14 -2.84
C VAL A 74 -0.27 9.89 -4.07
N PHE A 75 -1.58 9.87 -4.32
CA PHE A 75 -2.20 10.47 -5.50
C PHE A 75 -2.86 11.83 -5.24
N GLY A 76 -3.31 12.10 -4.02
CA GLY A 76 -4.05 13.33 -3.68
C GLY A 76 -3.20 14.58 -3.61
N SER A 77 -1.87 14.44 -3.66
CA SER A 77 -0.94 15.58 -3.79
C SER A 77 -0.82 16.10 -5.24
N TYR A 78 -1.45 15.41 -6.21
CA TYR A 78 -1.43 15.72 -7.65
C TYR A 78 -2.79 16.16 -8.22
N LEU A 79 -3.70 16.65 -7.37
CA LEU A 79 -4.94 17.33 -7.75
C LEU A 79 -4.92 18.75 -7.19
#